data_AF-A0AAN8IX28-F1
#
_entry.id   AF-A0AAN8IX28-F1
#
_cell.length_a   1.000
_cell.length_b   1.000
_cell.length_c   1.000
_cell.angle_alpha   90.00
_cell.angle_beta   90.00
_cell.angle_gamma   90.00
#
_symmetry.space_group_name_H-M   'P 1'
#
loop_
_entity.id
_entity.type
_entity.pdbx_description
1 polymer ?
#
loop_
_entity_poly.entity_id
_entity_poly.type
_entity_poly.pdbx_seq_one_letter_code
_entity_poly.pdbx_strand_id
1 'polypeptide(L)'
;MSKKPIRSVAKEFAQNKKIKPTDYTTEAYEKNDAKNRYNDIICIDATRVVLKDRPPADDYINASWMTMPDGQKYICTQACFHLASVSGQVGLSHMVTITRT
;
A
#
# COMPACT_ATOMS: atom_id res chain seq x y z
N MET A 1 -13.31 2.19 27.79
CA MET A 1 -12.19 1.43 27.17
C MET A 1 -11.12 1.20 28.23
N SER A 2 -10.84 -0.05 28.62
CA SER A 2 -9.77 -0.34 29.59
C SER A 2 -8.40 -0.22 28.90
N LYS A 3 -7.45 0.50 29.52
CA LYS A 3 -6.11 0.70 28.96
C LYS A 3 -5.31 -0.59 29.11
N LYS A 4 -4.97 -1.24 28.00
CA LYS A 4 -4.04 -2.38 28.02
C LYS A 4 -2.64 -1.91 28.45
N PRO A 5 -1.89 -2.72 29.23
CA PRO A 5 -0.49 -2.41 29.55
C PRO A 5 0.37 -2.38 28.27
N ILE A 6 1.38 -1.50 28.23
CA ILE A 6 2.28 -1.36 27.07
C ILE A 6 2.96 -2.68 26.69
N ARG A 7 3.32 -3.50 27.69
CA ARG A 7 3.92 -4.83 27.47
C ARG A 7 2.98 -5.79 26.73
N SER A 8 1.68 -5.70 26.97
CA SER A 8 0.67 -6.52 26.27
C SER A 8 0.59 -6.14 24.80
N VAL A 9 0.53 -4.83 24.52
CA VAL A 9 0.49 -4.31 23.15
C VAL A 9 1.78 -4.63 22.39
N ALA A 10 2.93 -4.53 23.05
CA ALA A 10 4.23 -4.90 22.45
C ALA A 10 4.29 -6.38 22.08
N LYS A 11 3.75 -7.27 22.92
CA LYS A 11 3.66 -8.71 22.64
C LYS A 11 2.73 -8.99 21.44
N GLU A 12 1.56 -8.37 21.42
CA GLU A 12 0.60 -8.47 20.29
C GLU A 12 1.24 -8.00 18.98
N PHE A 13 1.94 -6.87 18.98
CA PHE A 13 2.66 -6.37 17.82
C PHE A 13 3.74 -7.34 17.33
N ALA A 14 4.54 -7.91 18.24
CA ALA A 14 5.59 -8.85 17.88
C ALA A 14 5.05 -10.12 17.20
N GLN A 15 3.85 -10.57 17.59
CA GLN A 15 3.17 -11.71 16.96
C GLN A 15 2.68 -11.36 15.54
N ASN A 16 2.24 -10.11 15.31
CA ASN A 16 1.66 -9.69 14.04
C ASN A 16 2.68 -9.15 13.03
N LYS A 17 3.84 -8.65 13.47
CA LYS A 17 4.84 -7.96 12.62
C LYS A 17 5.28 -8.76 11.39
N LYS A 18 5.25 -10.09 11.45
CA LYS A 18 5.73 -10.99 10.38
C LYS A 18 4.61 -11.62 9.56
N ILE A 19 3.35 -11.24 9.80
CA ILE A 19 2.24 -11.77 9.03
C ILE A 19 2.40 -11.32 7.57
N LYS A 20 2.46 -12.30 6.68
CA LYS A 20 2.37 -12.11 5.24
C LYS A 20 1.18 -12.91 4.76
N PRO A 21 0.49 -12.48 3.68
CA PRO A 21 -0.50 -13.33 3.03
C PRO A 21 0.13 -14.66 2.64
N THR A 22 -0.65 -15.74 2.61
CA THR A 22 -0.23 -17.00 2.01
C THR A 22 -0.27 -16.86 0.49
N ASP A 23 0.70 -17.44 -0.22
CA ASP A 23 0.71 -17.55 -1.69
C ASP A 23 0.55 -16.21 -2.43
N TYR A 24 1.35 -15.21 -2.05
CA TYR A 24 1.37 -13.91 -2.72
C TYR A 24 2.48 -13.82 -3.78
N THR A 25 2.24 -13.06 -4.84
CA THR A 25 3.23 -12.74 -5.88
C THR A 25 3.63 -11.27 -5.84
N THR A 26 4.83 -10.97 -6.33
CA THR A 26 5.47 -9.65 -6.31
C THR A 26 6.10 -9.28 -7.65
N GLU A 27 5.61 -9.86 -8.75
CA GLU A 27 6.25 -9.72 -10.06
C GLU A 27 6.30 -8.27 -10.54
N ALA A 28 5.19 -7.53 -10.36
CA ALA A 28 5.13 -6.14 -10.81
C ALA A 28 6.07 -5.26 -9.97
N TYR A 29 6.19 -5.54 -8.67
CA TYR A 29 7.10 -4.87 -7.76
C TYR A 29 8.57 -5.09 -8.15
N GLU A 30 8.96 -6.34 -8.41
CA GLU A 30 10.32 -6.73 -8.80
C GLU A 30 10.73 -6.15 -10.15
N LYS A 31 9.82 -6.12 -11.13
CA LYS A 31 10.07 -5.55 -12.47
C LYS A 31 10.22 -4.02 -12.45
N ASN A 32 9.78 -3.34 -11.39
CA ASN A 32 9.72 -1.89 -11.29
C ASN A 32 10.50 -1.33 -10.08
N ASP A 33 11.65 -1.94 -9.73
CA ASP A 33 12.47 -1.56 -8.57
C ASP A 33 12.75 -0.04 -8.50
N ALA A 34 13.07 0.60 -9.63
CA ALA A 34 13.32 2.04 -9.70
C ALA A 34 12.11 2.94 -9.33
N LYS A 35 10.89 2.40 -9.32
CA LYS A 35 9.66 3.10 -8.91
C LYS A 35 9.32 2.89 -7.43
N ASN A 36 10.04 2.00 -6.73
CA ASN A 36 9.87 1.74 -5.31
C ASN A 36 10.77 2.66 -4.48
N ARG A 37 10.20 3.34 -3.49
CA ARG A 37 10.99 4.22 -2.59
C ARG A 37 11.78 3.42 -1.56
N TYR A 38 11.22 2.31 -1.10
CA TYR A 38 11.78 1.48 -0.03
C TYR A 38 11.69 0.00 -0.42
N ASN A 39 12.82 -0.69 -0.41
CA ASN A 39 12.91 -2.07 -0.89
C ASN A 39 12.32 -3.11 0.09
N ASP A 40 12.10 -2.70 1.34
CA ASP A 40 11.47 -3.50 2.39
C ASP A 40 9.95 -3.29 2.47
N ILE A 41 9.38 -2.40 1.64
CA ILE A 41 7.94 -2.14 1.54
C ILE A 41 7.41 -2.71 0.22
N ILE A 42 7.03 -3.97 0.29
CA ILE A 42 6.61 -4.77 -0.86
C ILE A 42 5.17 -4.46 -1.28
N CYS A 43 4.95 -4.29 -2.59
CA CYS A 43 3.62 -4.23 -3.20
C CYS A 43 3.25 -5.61 -3.76
N ILE A 44 2.12 -6.15 -3.33
CA ILE A 44 1.64 -7.49 -3.73
C ILE A 44 0.72 -7.37 -4.94
N ASP A 45 0.89 -8.26 -5.93
CA ASP A 45 0.14 -8.18 -7.18
C ASP A 45 -1.38 -8.31 -6.99
N ALA A 46 -1.82 -9.14 -6.04
CA ALA A 46 -3.25 -9.36 -5.76
C ALA A 46 -4.00 -8.08 -5.32
N THR A 47 -3.31 -7.10 -4.74
CA THR A 47 -3.92 -5.87 -4.24
C THR A 47 -3.36 -4.61 -4.89
N ARG A 48 -2.41 -4.72 -5.83
CA ARG A 48 -1.78 -3.54 -6.45
C ARG A 48 -2.81 -2.68 -7.18
N VAL A 49 -2.57 -1.38 -7.19
CA VAL A 49 -3.30 -0.46 -8.07
C VAL A 49 -2.68 -0.52 -9.45
N VAL A 50 -3.48 -0.86 -10.45
CA VAL A 50 -3.09 -0.87 -11.87
C VAL A 50 -3.44 0.48 -12.47
N LEU A 51 -2.44 1.20 -12.99
CA LEU A 51 -2.67 2.45 -13.70
C LEU A 51 -3.38 2.17 -15.03
N LYS A 52 -4.48 2.87 -15.27
CA LYS A 52 -5.27 2.75 -16.51
C LYS A 52 -4.71 3.68 -17.59
N ASP A 53 -5.09 3.48 -18.84
CA ASP A 53 -4.71 4.35 -19.97
C ASP A 53 -3.19 4.50 -20.16
N ARG A 54 -2.42 3.49 -19.74
CA ARG A 54 -0.98 3.38 -19.93
C ARG A 54 -0.63 2.04 -20.60
N PRO A 55 0.50 1.96 -21.32
CA PRO A 55 1.00 0.68 -21.81
C PRO A 55 1.20 -0.32 -20.67
N PRO A 56 1.04 -1.64 -20.90
CA PRO A 56 1.28 -2.66 -19.86
C PRO A 56 2.68 -2.63 -19.24
N ALA A 57 3.66 -2.07 -19.95
CA ALA A 57 5.02 -1.88 -19.44
C ALA A 57 5.16 -0.71 -18.43
N ASP A 58 4.15 0.17 -18.33
CA ASP A 58 4.15 1.35 -17.45
C ASP A 58 2.87 1.44 -16.58
N ASP A 59 2.25 0.29 -16.29
CA ASP A 59 1.01 0.21 -15.50
C ASP A 59 1.25 0.22 -13.98
N TYR A 60 2.51 0.25 -13.55
CA TYR A 60 2.91 0.05 -12.16
C TYR A 60 3.08 1.34 -11.36
N ILE A 61 2.50 1.33 -10.16
CA ILE A 61 2.80 2.23 -9.06
C ILE A 61 2.85 1.42 -7.76
N ASN A 62 3.74 1.81 -6.83
CA ASN A 62 3.79 1.19 -5.49
C ASN A 62 2.63 1.73 -4.63
N ALA A 63 1.44 1.20 -4.91
CA ALA A 63 0.20 1.47 -4.21
C ALA A 63 -0.67 0.21 -4.19
N SER A 64 -1.42 0.00 -3.10
CA SER A 64 -2.30 -1.14 -2.91
C SER A 64 -3.70 -0.73 -2.44
N TRP A 65 -4.69 -1.52 -2.84
CA TRP A 65 -6.06 -1.45 -2.36
C TRP A 65 -6.16 -2.09 -0.98
N MET A 66 -6.77 -1.37 -0.05
CA MET A 66 -7.13 -1.86 1.28
C MET A 66 -8.65 -1.78 1.42
N THR A 67 -9.27 -2.86 1.88
CA THR A 67 -10.70 -2.87 2.22
C THR A 67 -10.84 -2.91 3.72
N MET A 68 -11.51 -1.91 4.29
CA MET A 68 -11.80 -1.82 5.71
C MET A 68 -12.97 -2.73 6.09
N PRO A 69 -13.14 -3.09 7.38
CA PRO A 69 -14.25 -3.94 7.83
C PRO A 69 -15.66 -3.39 7.54
N ASP A 70 -15.78 -2.08 7.35
CA ASP A 70 -17.01 -1.40 6.93
C ASP A 70 -17.26 -1.44 5.41
N GLY A 71 -16.36 -2.09 4.66
CA GLY A 71 -16.42 -2.21 3.19
C GLY A 71 -15.83 -1.02 2.45
N GLN A 72 -15.40 0.04 3.15
CA GLN A 72 -14.76 1.19 2.52
C GLN A 72 -13.39 0.80 1.96
N LYS A 73 -13.12 1.22 0.73
CA LYS A 73 -11.83 0.99 0.07
C LYS A 73 -10.94 2.21 0.17
N TYR A 74 -9.66 1.96 0.43
CA TYR A 74 -8.60 2.95 0.47
C TYR A 74 -7.48 2.53 -0.45
N ILE A 75 -6.73 3.52 -0.93
CA ILE A 75 -5.44 3.29 -1.58
C ILE A 75 -4.36 3.71 -0.59
N CYS A 76 -3.49 2.78 -0.25
CA CYS A 76 -2.27 3.06 0.49
C CYS A 76 -1.12 3.14 -0.50
N THR A 77 -0.36 4.23 -0.46
CA THR A 77 0.75 4.47 -1.40
C THR A 77 1.92 5.12 -0.69
N GLN A 78 3.13 4.90 -1.20
CA GLN A 78 4.33 5.62 -0.77
C GLN A 78 4.19 7.13 -1.06
N ALA A 79 4.85 7.96 -0.23
CA ALA A 79 4.96 9.40 -0.48
C ALA A 79 5.86 9.63 -1.70
N CYS A 80 5.29 9.99 -2.85
CA CYS A 80 6.08 10.28 -4.05
C CYS A 80 5.36 11.26 -4.97
N PHE A 81 6.14 11.97 -5.79
CA PHE A 81 5.71 12.93 -6.83
C PHE A 81 4.71 12.37 -7.87
N HIS A 82 4.36 11.09 -7.83
CA HIS A 82 3.39 10.43 -8.73
C HIS A 82 1.95 10.40 -8.19
N LEU A 83 1.68 10.99 -7.01
CA LEU A 83 0.33 11.03 -6.39
C LEU A 83 -0.76 11.61 -7.31
N ALA A 84 -0.41 12.56 -8.19
CA ALA A 84 -1.34 13.12 -9.17
C ALA A 84 -1.85 12.08 -10.18
N SER A 85 -1.01 11.10 -10.56
CA SER A 85 -1.39 10.05 -11.52
C SER A 85 -2.41 9.07 -10.93
N VAL A 86 -2.29 8.75 -9.63
CA VAL A 86 -3.26 7.87 -8.96
C VAL A 86 -4.61 8.57 -8.83
N SER A 87 -4.60 9.81 -8.32
CA SER A 87 -5.83 10.57 -8.05
C SER A 87 -6.71 10.73 -9.29
N GLY A 88 -6.09 11.08 -10.43
CA GLY A 88 -6.81 11.28 -11.69
C GLY A 88 -7.39 10.01 -12.30
N GLN A 89 -6.79 8.84 -12.06
CA GLN A 89 -7.20 7.58 -12.71
C GLN A 89 -8.18 6.74 -11.89
N VAL A 90 -8.18 6.89 -10.57
CA VAL A 90 -9.04 6.11 -9.68
C VAL A 90 -10.15 6.94 -9.03
N GLY A 91 -10.31 8.20 -9.43
CA GLY A 91 -11.39 9.07 -8.98
C GLY A 91 -11.36 9.36 -7.49
N LEU A 92 -10.17 9.57 -6.91
CA LEU A 92 -10.04 9.88 -5.49
C LEU A 92 -10.62 11.26 -5.20
N SER A 93 -11.59 11.30 -4.28
CA SER A 93 -12.18 12.56 -3.81
C SER A 93 -11.38 13.20 -2.68
N HIS A 94 -10.61 12.40 -1.93
CA HIS A 94 -9.88 12.85 -0.75
C HIS A 94 -8.47 12.25 -0.74
N MET A 95 -7.49 13.06 -0.35
CA MET A 95 -6.10 12.66 -0.18
C MET A 95 -5.65 13.05 1.22
N VAL A 96 -5.07 12.09 1.95
CA VAL A 96 -4.55 12.31 3.30
C VAL A 96 -3.06 12.05 3.30
N THR A 97 -2.26 13.06 3.65
CA THR A 97 -0.81 12.95 3.80
C THR A 97 -0.45 12.98 5.28
N ILE A 98 0.20 11.92 5.75
CA ILE A 98 0.54 11.74 7.18
C ILE A 98 2.00 12.10 7.53
N THR A 99 2.77 12.58 6.54
CA THR A 99 4.16 13.03 6.69
C THR A 99 4.27 14.51 6.33
N ARG A 100 5.14 15.26 7.01
CA ARG A 100 5.52 16.61 6.53
C ARG A 100 6.39 16.46 5.27
N THR A 101 6.08 17.22 4.23
CA THR A 101 6.87 17.32 2.99
C THR A 101 8.17 18.06 3.20
#